data_AF-A0A7J7JHE0-F1
#
_entry.id   AF-A0A7J7JHE0-F1
#
_cell.length_a   1.000
_cell.length_b   1.000
_cell.length_c   1.000
_cell.angle_alpha   90.00
_cell.angle_beta   90.00
_cell.angle_gamma   90.00
#
_symmetry.space_group_name_H-M   'P 1'
#
loop_
_entity.id
_entity.type
_entity.pdbx_description
1 polymer ?
#
loop_
_entity_poly.entity_id
_entity_poly.type
_entity_poly.pdbx_seq_one_letter_code
_entity_poly.pdbx_strand_id
1 'polypeptide(L)'
;MTVWSCSNIDSVKDLVLAAAAKKEKEAIKNVQKKERKYFRTKVKEFDYFTADPAVKIQNMDEVEKLIEALSIDSLKALNGKLKEGKEKGEQAFNSEVQTLKAKIEAEKRELLGGGSGKSSASASSSGGKDKSWDTEELQHLIKAVNLFPAGTNDRWAVIASYITQHLPSSKRTAKEVLAQAKNLQKDDTLQRKAANDSAFDRAMKTSAKGSAADASKQDDPSQRYMSPAETLVMETGENPLPWTAAEQKMFEQALRTYPAGTAERWDKIAGCLPTRSKKDCMSRFKELAEIIKAKKAAAAAAAAKKK
;
A
#
# COMPACT_ATOMS: atom_id res chain seq x y z
N MET A 1 -58.11 -18.47 1.56
CA MET A 1 -56.73 -18.80 2.00
C MET A 1 -55.89 -19.08 0.75
N THR A 2 -55.14 -18.11 0.21
CA THR A 2 -54.13 -18.37 -0.84
C THR A 2 -53.33 -17.08 -1.16
N VAL A 3 -52.52 -16.61 -0.23
CA VAL A 3 -51.53 -15.54 -0.51
C VAL A 3 -50.08 -16.00 -0.24
N TRP A 4 -49.88 -17.27 0.15
CA TRP A 4 -48.57 -17.80 0.55
C TRP A 4 -47.76 -18.45 -0.59
N SER A 5 -48.27 -18.48 -1.82
CA SER A 5 -47.66 -19.25 -2.92
C SER A 5 -46.57 -18.48 -3.69
N CYS A 6 -46.78 -17.20 -4.02
CA CYS A 6 -45.83 -16.46 -4.86
C CYS A 6 -44.48 -16.17 -4.17
N SER A 7 -44.49 -15.69 -2.91
CA SER A 7 -43.23 -15.34 -2.20
C SER A 7 -42.32 -16.54 -1.94
N ASN A 8 -42.87 -17.74 -1.74
CA ASN A 8 -42.09 -18.94 -1.51
C ASN A 8 -41.48 -19.48 -2.81
N ILE A 9 -42.21 -19.36 -3.93
CA ILE A 9 -41.72 -19.72 -5.26
C ILE A 9 -40.60 -18.79 -5.71
N ASP A 10 -40.71 -17.48 -5.46
CA ASP A 10 -39.68 -16.52 -5.85
C ASP A 10 -38.41 -16.63 -4.99
N SER A 11 -38.55 -16.95 -3.70
CA SER A 11 -37.40 -17.26 -2.83
C SER A 11 -36.62 -18.49 -3.29
N VAL A 12 -37.30 -19.54 -3.76
CA VAL A 12 -36.65 -20.75 -4.31
C VAL A 12 -35.95 -20.45 -5.64
N LYS A 13 -36.55 -19.63 -6.52
CA LYS A 13 -35.89 -19.18 -7.77
C LYS A 13 -34.61 -18.39 -7.49
N ASP A 14 -34.63 -17.48 -6.52
CA ASP A 14 -33.45 -16.69 -6.14
C ASP A 14 -32.31 -17.55 -5.58
N LEU A 15 -32.64 -18.58 -4.79
CA LEU A 15 -31.66 -19.56 -4.30
C LEU A 15 -31.03 -20.38 -5.44
N VAL A 16 -31.82 -20.79 -6.42
CA VAL A 16 -31.32 -21.53 -7.60
C VAL A 16 -30.43 -20.65 -8.48
N LEU A 17 -30.81 -19.38 -8.72
CA LEU A 17 -30.00 -18.41 -9.46
C LEU A 17 -28.69 -18.09 -8.74
N ALA A 18 -28.73 -17.93 -7.40
CA ALA A 18 -27.54 -17.71 -6.59
C ALA A 18 -26.59 -18.92 -6.61
N ALA A 19 -27.13 -20.15 -6.56
CA ALA A 19 -26.35 -21.38 -6.68
C ALA A 19 -25.71 -21.53 -8.07
N ALA A 20 -26.45 -21.20 -9.14
CA ALA A 20 -25.94 -21.20 -10.50
C ALA A 20 -24.81 -20.17 -10.68
N ALA A 21 -24.99 -18.94 -10.18
CA ALA A 21 -23.97 -17.89 -10.23
C ALA A 21 -22.71 -18.25 -9.41
N LYS A 22 -22.85 -18.96 -8.29
CA LYS A 22 -21.71 -19.47 -7.51
C LYS A 22 -20.94 -20.53 -8.28
N LYS A 23 -21.66 -21.49 -8.90
CA LYS A 23 -21.07 -22.56 -9.72
C LYS A 23 -20.33 -21.99 -10.94
N GLU A 24 -20.89 -20.98 -11.59
CA GLU A 24 -20.27 -20.29 -12.72
C GLU A 24 -18.97 -19.56 -12.30
N LYS A 25 -18.98 -18.84 -11.19
CA LYS A 25 -17.76 -18.20 -10.63
C LYS A 25 -16.67 -19.21 -10.29
N GLU A 26 -17.03 -20.37 -9.74
CA GLU A 26 -16.08 -21.45 -9.47
C GLU A 26 -15.53 -22.08 -10.76
N ALA A 27 -16.36 -22.26 -11.78
CA ALA A 27 -15.92 -22.73 -13.09
C ALA A 27 -14.90 -21.76 -13.72
N ILE A 28 -15.16 -20.45 -13.69
CA ILE A 28 -14.25 -19.43 -14.20
C ILE A 28 -12.91 -19.47 -13.45
N LYS A 29 -12.93 -19.55 -12.12
CA LYS A 29 -11.69 -19.66 -11.32
C LYS A 29 -10.89 -20.92 -11.64
N ASN A 30 -11.56 -22.04 -11.87
CA ASN A 30 -10.90 -23.29 -12.22
C ASN A 30 -10.28 -23.23 -13.62
N VAL A 31 -10.97 -22.63 -14.60
CA VAL A 31 -10.42 -22.36 -15.93
C VAL A 31 -9.21 -21.44 -15.82
N GLN A 32 -9.30 -20.34 -15.06
CA GLN A 32 -8.19 -19.42 -14.87
C GLN A 32 -6.96 -20.09 -14.24
N LYS A 33 -7.14 -20.95 -13.23
CA LYS A 33 -6.05 -21.74 -12.65
C LYS A 33 -5.40 -22.67 -13.68
N LYS A 34 -6.21 -23.35 -14.51
CA LYS A 34 -5.71 -24.27 -15.56
C LYS A 34 -4.92 -23.53 -16.63
N GLU A 35 -5.44 -22.42 -17.17
CA GLU A 35 -4.76 -21.64 -18.21
C GLU A 35 -3.46 -21.02 -17.70
N ARG A 36 -3.45 -20.47 -16.48
CA ARG A 36 -2.23 -19.92 -15.86
C ARG A 36 -1.17 -20.99 -15.60
N LYS A 37 -1.58 -22.19 -15.16
CA LYS A 37 -0.66 -23.31 -14.98
C LYS A 37 -0.08 -23.77 -16.32
N TYR A 38 -0.93 -23.88 -17.34
CA TYR A 38 -0.53 -24.27 -18.68
C TYR A 38 0.50 -23.30 -19.27
N PHE A 39 0.22 -21.99 -19.20
CA PHE A 39 1.12 -20.94 -19.69
C PHE A 39 2.52 -21.05 -19.07
N ARG A 40 2.61 -21.09 -17.73
CA ARG A 40 3.89 -21.25 -17.02
C ARG A 40 4.65 -22.50 -17.44
N THR A 41 3.92 -23.62 -17.57
CA THR A 41 4.52 -24.91 -17.93
C THR A 41 5.10 -24.85 -19.34
N LYS A 42 4.33 -24.36 -20.32
CA LYS A 42 4.77 -24.30 -21.71
C LYS A 42 5.91 -23.32 -21.95
N VAL A 43 5.88 -22.13 -21.35
CA VAL A 43 6.98 -21.18 -21.49
C VAL A 43 8.27 -21.73 -20.86
N LYS A 44 8.16 -22.44 -19.73
CA LYS A 44 9.30 -23.15 -19.13
C LYS A 44 9.84 -24.28 -20.02
N GLU A 45 8.95 -25.07 -20.64
CA GLU A 45 9.34 -26.11 -21.62
C GLU A 45 10.08 -25.51 -22.82
N PHE A 46 9.75 -24.28 -23.23
CA PHE A 46 10.45 -23.54 -24.28
C PHE A 46 11.69 -22.79 -23.80
N ASP A 47 12.14 -23.05 -22.57
CA ASP A 47 13.28 -22.43 -21.91
C ASP A 47 13.17 -20.89 -21.88
N TYR A 48 11.95 -20.38 -21.68
CA TYR A 48 11.62 -18.96 -21.68
C TYR A 48 12.07 -18.25 -22.98
N PHE A 49 12.11 -18.98 -24.09
CA PHE A 49 12.44 -18.50 -25.43
C PHE A 49 13.87 -17.97 -25.62
N THR A 50 14.77 -18.13 -24.65
CA THR A 50 16.13 -17.59 -24.75
C THR A 50 17.15 -18.46 -24.03
N ALA A 51 18.35 -18.56 -24.61
CA ALA A 51 19.50 -19.19 -23.98
C ALA A 51 20.25 -18.25 -23.02
N ASP A 52 20.07 -16.93 -23.17
CA ASP A 52 20.75 -15.93 -22.35
C ASP A 52 20.14 -15.90 -20.93
N PRO A 53 20.94 -16.16 -19.87
CA PRO A 53 20.47 -16.12 -18.48
C PRO A 53 19.84 -14.78 -18.06
N ALA A 54 20.34 -13.65 -18.54
CA ALA A 54 19.82 -12.34 -18.16
C ALA A 54 18.43 -12.10 -18.77
N VAL A 55 18.27 -12.41 -20.07
CA VAL A 55 16.99 -12.30 -20.77
C VAL A 55 15.99 -13.34 -20.24
N LYS A 56 16.46 -14.51 -19.83
CA LYS A 56 15.63 -15.55 -19.23
C LYS A 56 14.98 -15.08 -17.93
N ILE A 57 15.74 -14.42 -17.06
CA ILE A 57 15.20 -13.82 -15.82
C ILE A 57 14.17 -12.74 -16.13
N GLN A 58 14.41 -11.91 -17.15
CA GLN A 58 13.44 -10.92 -17.60
C GLN A 58 12.15 -11.60 -18.10
N ASN A 59 12.26 -12.60 -18.98
CA ASN A 59 11.10 -13.31 -19.51
C ASN A 59 10.31 -14.05 -18.41
N MET A 60 10.99 -14.57 -17.38
CA MET A 60 10.36 -15.15 -16.18
C MET A 60 9.48 -14.14 -15.44
N ASP A 61 9.97 -12.92 -15.25
CA ASP A 61 9.20 -11.83 -14.63
C ASP A 61 8.03 -11.37 -15.52
N GLU A 62 8.25 -11.24 -16.83
CA GLU A 62 7.19 -10.89 -17.78
C GLU A 62 6.08 -11.96 -17.84
N VAL A 63 6.42 -13.24 -17.69
CA VAL A 63 5.42 -14.33 -17.59
C VAL A 63 4.46 -14.10 -16.41
N GLU A 64 4.98 -13.74 -15.24
CA GLU A 64 4.12 -13.48 -14.07
C GLU A 64 3.30 -12.20 -14.25
N LYS A 65 3.90 -11.13 -14.79
CA LYS A 65 3.18 -9.89 -15.12
C LYS A 65 2.03 -10.13 -16.10
N LEU A 66 2.24 -10.91 -17.16
CA LEU A 66 1.18 -11.26 -18.12
C LEU A 66 0.07 -12.09 -17.46
N ILE A 67 0.41 -13.03 -16.58
CA ILE A 67 -0.57 -13.83 -15.85
C ILE A 67 -1.48 -12.98 -14.97
N GLU A 68 -0.93 -11.90 -14.39
CA GLU A 68 -1.66 -10.96 -13.55
C GLU A 68 -2.49 -9.97 -14.36
N ALA A 69 -1.95 -9.46 -15.47
CA ALA A 69 -2.57 -8.39 -16.25
C ALA A 69 -3.53 -8.87 -17.34
N LEU A 70 -3.35 -10.05 -17.92
CA LEU A 70 -4.18 -10.52 -19.02
C LEU A 70 -5.56 -11.04 -18.55
N SER A 71 -6.57 -10.76 -19.37
CA SER A 71 -7.88 -11.40 -19.25
C SER A 71 -7.79 -12.90 -19.53
N ILE A 72 -8.79 -13.66 -19.09
CA ILE A 72 -8.83 -15.10 -19.31
C ILE A 72 -8.86 -15.47 -20.80
N ASP A 73 -9.54 -14.66 -21.63
CA ASP A 73 -9.69 -14.93 -23.05
C ASP A 73 -8.41 -14.61 -23.82
N SER A 74 -7.74 -13.51 -23.46
CA SER A 74 -6.40 -13.17 -23.98
C SER A 74 -5.37 -14.26 -23.61
N LEU A 75 -5.39 -14.75 -22.36
CA LEU A 75 -4.49 -15.80 -21.92
C LEU A 75 -4.76 -17.14 -22.63
N LYS A 76 -6.03 -17.48 -22.89
CA LYS A 76 -6.40 -18.65 -23.71
C LYS A 76 -5.89 -18.52 -25.14
N ALA A 77 -6.01 -17.34 -25.76
CA ALA A 77 -5.52 -17.09 -27.11
C ALA A 77 -3.99 -17.25 -27.19
N LEU A 78 -3.26 -16.69 -26.22
CA LEU A 78 -1.81 -16.85 -26.09
C LEU A 78 -1.42 -18.33 -25.88
N ASN A 79 -2.14 -19.04 -25.02
CA ASN A 79 -1.97 -20.49 -24.84
C ASN A 79 -2.28 -21.29 -26.11
N GLY A 80 -3.20 -20.82 -26.94
CA GLY A 80 -3.45 -21.34 -28.28
C GLY A 80 -2.21 -21.22 -29.16
N LYS A 81 -1.57 -20.06 -29.19
CA LYS A 81 -0.33 -19.84 -29.95
C LYS A 81 0.84 -20.67 -29.44
N LEU A 82 0.95 -20.87 -28.14
CA LEU A 82 1.95 -21.78 -27.54
C LEU A 82 1.75 -23.25 -27.93
N LYS A 83 0.51 -23.67 -28.27
CA LYS A 83 0.24 -25.03 -28.78
C LYS A 83 0.71 -25.20 -30.23
N GLU A 84 0.75 -24.12 -31.00
CA GLU A 84 1.16 -24.16 -32.41
C GLU A 84 2.69 -24.30 -32.58
N GLY A 85 3.48 -24.14 -31.52
CA GLY A 85 4.92 -24.35 -31.51
C GLY A 85 5.71 -23.24 -30.83
N LYS A 86 7.02 -23.45 -30.65
CA LYS A 86 7.91 -22.51 -29.95
C LYS A 86 7.96 -21.13 -30.63
N GLU A 87 8.18 -21.09 -31.94
CA GLU A 87 8.35 -19.84 -32.70
C GLU A 87 7.10 -18.96 -32.67
N LYS A 88 5.93 -19.53 -32.96
CA LYS A 88 4.65 -18.80 -32.88
C LYS A 88 4.31 -18.38 -31.45
N GLY A 89 4.65 -19.24 -30.48
CA GLY A 89 4.52 -18.94 -29.06
C GLY A 89 5.37 -17.76 -28.62
N GLU A 90 6.62 -17.71 -29.07
CA GLU A 90 7.58 -16.63 -28.80
C GLU A 90 7.12 -15.30 -29.39
N GLN A 91 6.68 -15.30 -30.66
CA GLN A 91 6.16 -14.10 -31.31
C GLN A 91 4.94 -13.54 -30.57
N ALA A 92 3.99 -14.42 -30.20
CA ALA A 92 2.80 -14.03 -29.45
C ALA A 92 3.15 -13.51 -28.05
N PHE A 93 4.08 -14.18 -27.35
CA PHE A 93 4.57 -13.75 -26.05
C PHE A 93 5.19 -12.35 -26.11
N ASN A 94 6.13 -12.12 -27.03
CA ASN A 94 6.81 -10.84 -27.18
C ASN A 94 5.84 -9.70 -27.55
N SER A 95 4.84 -9.98 -28.39
CA SER A 95 3.80 -9.01 -28.75
C SER A 95 2.93 -8.60 -27.53
N GLU A 96 2.53 -9.57 -26.71
CA GLU A 96 1.76 -9.29 -25.48
C GLU A 96 2.61 -8.54 -24.44
N VAL A 97 3.90 -8.90 -24.28
CA VAL A 97 4.82 -8.18 -23.40
C VAL A 97 5.00 -6.73 -23.84
N GLN A 98 5.17 -6.47 -25.14
CA GLN A 98 5.28 -5.10 -25.66
C GLN A 98 4.00 -4.30 -25.42
N THR A 99 2.84 -4.92 -25.66
CA THR A 99 1.53 -4.29 -25.42
C THR A 99 1.35 -3.94 -23.94
N LEU A 100 1.75 -4.84 -23.03
CA LEU A 100 1.70 -4.60 -21.60
C LEU A 100 2.60 -3.42 -21.20
N LYS A 101 3.84 -3.39 -21.69
CA LYS A 101 4.79 -2.30 -21.43
C LYS A 101 4.28 -0.96 -21.94
N ALA A 102 3.71 -0.93 -23.15
CA ALA A 102 3.12 0.27 -23.73
C ALA A 102 1.94 0.79 -22.90
N LYS A 103 1.08 -0.11 -22.39
CA LYS A 103 -0.02 0.27 -21.48
C LYS A 103 0.49 0.86 -20.17
N ILE A 104 1.49 0.22 -19.55
CA ILE A 104 2.10 0.71 -18.31
C ILE A 104 2.75 2.09 -18.53
N GLU A 105 3.47 2.29 -19.64
CA GLU A 105 4.07 3.58 -19.97
C GLU A 105 3.02 4.66 -20.23
N ALA A 106 1.94 4.33 -20.95
CA ALA A 106 0.83 5.25 -21.20
C ALA A 106 0.14 5.67 -19.91
N GLU A 107 -0.17 4.72 -19.01
CA GLU A 107 -0.76 5.01 -17.70
C GLU A 107 0.19 5.88 -16.84
N LYS A 108 1.49 5.59 -16.86
CA LYS A 108 2.51 6.40 -16.19
C LYS A 108 2.62 7.81 -16.79
N ARG A 109 2.48 7.96 -18.11
CA ARG A 109 2.51 9.25 -18.80
C ARG A 109 1.29 10.10 -18.46
N GLU A 110 0.11 9.49 -18.40
CA GLU A 110 -1.13 10.16 -17.96
C GLU A 110 -1.02 10.65 -16.51
N LEU A 111 -0.49 9.82 -15.60
CA LEU A 111 -0.30 10.18 -14.20
C LEU A 111 0.71 11.31 -13.97
N LEU A 112 1.76 11.38 -14.80
CA LEU A 112 2.79 12.43 -14.73
C LEU A 112 2.42 13.70 -15.55
N GLY A 113 1.54 13.57 -16.55
CA GLY A 113 1.10 14.65 -17.45
C GLY A 113 0.07 15.60 -16.85
N GLY A 114 -0.60 15.23 -15.75
CA GLY A 114 -1.54 16.10 -15.03
C GLY A 114 -0.91 17.27 -14.26
N GLY A 115 0.43 17.39 -14.25
CA GLY A 115 1.16 18.29 -13.36
C GLY A 115 1.80 19.54 -14.00
N SER A 116 1.67 19.79 -15.31
CA SER A 116 2.24 21.03 -15.87
C SER A 116 1.56 21.48 -17.15
N GLY A 117 0.83 22.60 -17.05
CA GLY A 117 0.54 23.48 -18.17
C GLY A 117 -0.94 23.65 -18.56
N LYS A 118 -1.72 24.42 -17.77
CA LYS A 118 -2.62 25.42 -18.36
C LYS A 118 -3.12 26.46 -17.36
N SER A 119 -2.59 27.67 -17.44
CA SER A 119 -3.21 28.90 -16.95
C SER A 119 -4.07 29.51 -18.06
N SER A 120 -5.28 29.99 -17.68
CA SER A 120 -6.25 30.78 -18.46
C SER A 120 -7.03 30.00 -19.54
N ALA A 121 -8.37 30.03 -19.67
CA ALA A 121 -9.41 30.92 -19.16
C ALA A 121 -10.74 30.15 -18.94
N SER A 122 -11.60 30.76 -18.14
CA SER A 122 -12.95 30.34 -17.73
C SER A 122 -13.93 30.08 -18.89
N ALA A 123 -14.70 28.99 -18.80
CA ALA A 123 -16.06 28.91 -19.31
C ALA A 123 -16.85 27.89 -18.47
N SER A 124 -17.91 28.38 -17.84
CA SER A 124 -18.89 27.64 -17.07
C SER A 124 -19.67 26.64 -17.92
N SER A 125 -19.72 25.37 -17.50
CA SER A 125 -20.92 24.55 -17.68
C SER A 125 -21.01 23.46 -16.61
N SER A 126 -22.21 23.41 -16.05
CA SER A 126 -22.77 22.47 -15.10
C SER A 126 -22.56 20.99 -15.46
N GLY A 127 -22.35 20.16 -14.44
CA GLY A 127 -22.95 18.82 -14.40
C GLY A 127 -22.03 17.62 -14.71
N GLY A 128 -21.10 17.31 -13.81
CA GLY A 128 -20.38 16.03 -13.80
C GLY A 128 -19.59 15.86 -12.52
N LYS A 129 -20.16 15.16 -11.53
CA LYS A 129 -19.58 15.00 -10.19
C LYS A 129 -18.52 13.90 -10.21
N ASP A 130 -17.37 14.18 -10.83
CA ASP A 130 -16.21 13.31 -10.74
C ASP A 130 -15.68 13.34 -9.31
N LYS A 131 -15.83 12.18 -8.66
CA LYS A 131 -15.46 11.92 -7.26
C LYS A 131 -13.96 11.66 -7.10
N SER A 132 -13.10 12.39 -7.81
CA SER A 132 -11.68 12.37 -7.50
C SER A 132 -11.47 12.93 -6.08
N TRP A 133 -10.62 12.28 -5.30
CA TRP A 133 -10.23 12.78 -3.99
C TRP A 133 -9.22 13.88 -4.19
N ASP A 134 -9.52 15.08 -3.71
CA ASP A 134 -8.56 16.17 -3.79
C ASP A 134 -7.42 15.99 -2.77
N THR A 135 -6.29 16.63 -3.03
CA THR A 135 -5.09 16.60 -2.19
C THR A 135 -5.40 16.97 -0.73
N GLU A 136 -6.26 17.97 -0.51
CA GLU A 136 -6.65 18.37 0.85
C GLU A 136 -7.51 17.29 1.54
N GLU A 137 -8.43 16.64 0.81
CA GLU A 137 -9.26 15.55 1.33
C GLU A 137 -8.40 14.33 1.69
N LEU A 138 -7.41 14.00 0.87
CA LEU A 138 -6.47 12.91 1.14
C LEU A 138 -5.62 13.16 2.39
N GLN A 139 -5.10 14.37 2.56
CA GLN A 139 -4.32 14.72 3.75
C GLN A 139 -5.15 14.58 5.04
N HIS A 140 -6.41 15.04 5.02
CA HIS A 140 -7.32 14.88 6.16
C HIS A 140 -7.71 13.43 6.39
N LEU A 141 -7.90 12.64 5.33
CA LEU A 141 -8.13 11.20 5.41
C LEU A 141 -6.96 10.46 6.07
N ILE A 142 -5.72 10.72 5.62
CA ILE A 142 -4.51 10.09 6.17
C ILE A 142 -4.36 10.43 7.66
N LYS A 143 -4.52 11.72 8.01
CA LYS A 143 -4.51 12.16 9.42
C LYS A 143 -5.58 11.44 10.23
N ALA A 144 -6.82 11.43 9.74
CA ALA A 144 -7.93 10.80 10.44
C ALA A 144 -7.76 9.28 10.62
N VAL A 145 -7.24 8.57 9.61
CA VAL A 145 -6.98 7.12 9.68
C VAL A 145 -5.94 6.80 10.77
N ASN A 146 -4.92 7.64 10.94
CA ASN A 146 -3.92 7.51 12.00
C ASN A 146 -4.47 7.92 13.37
N LEU A 147 -5.31 8.96 13.41
CA LEU A 147 -5.98 9.40 14.64
C LEU A 147 -6.97 8.33 15.15
N PHE A 148 -7.66 7.60 14.28
CA PHE A 148 -8.65 6.60 14.67
C PHE A 148 -8.20 5.20 14.21
N PRO A 149 -7.44 4.41 15.01
CA PRO A 149 -6.93 3.10 14.62
C PRO A 149 -7.99 1.97 14.57
N ALA A 150 -7.59 0.77 14.14
CA ALA A 150 -8.48 -0.39 14.03
C ALA A 150 -8.95 -0.86 15.43
N GLY A 151 -10.26 -1.03 15.60
CA GLY A 151 -10.88 -1.43 16.88
C GLY A 151 -11.97 -0.48 17.38
N THR A 152 -12.07 0.73 16.83
CA THR A 152 -13.13 1.68 17.17
C THR A 152 -14.43 1.33 16.43
N ASN A 153 -15.53 1.13 17.16
CA ASN A 153 -16.86 0.99 16.56
C ASN A 153 -17.22 2.25 15.75
N ASP A 154 -17.86 2.08 14.59
CA ASP A 154 -18.21 3.17 13.66
C ASP A 154 -17.03 4.02 13.13
N ARG A 155 -15.79 3.48 13.14
CA ARG A 155 -14.55 4.17 12.69
C ARG A 155 -14.73 5.01 11.42
N TRP A 156 -15.33 4.43 10.39
CA TRP A 156 -15.46 5.08 9.08
C TRP A 156 -16.46 6.24 9.08
N ALA A 157 -17.48 6.20 9.94
CA ALA A 157 -18.39 7.32 10.15
C ALA A 157 -17.71 8.46 10.92
N VAL A 158 -16.87 8.12 11.91
CA VAL A 158 -16.06 9.10 12.67
C VAL A 158 -15.06 9.81 11.74
N ILE A 159 -14.35 9.05 10.91
CA ILE A 159 -13.41 9.62 9.94
C ILE A 159 -14.13 10.48 8.90
N ALA A 160 -15.29 10.05 8.39
CA ALA A 160 -16.10 10.86 7.48
C ALA A 160 -16.51 12.20 8.12
N SER A 161 -16.98 12.16 9.38
CA SER A 161 -17.34 13.39 10.10
C SER A 161 -16.13 14.29 10.36
N TYR A 162 -14.95 13.72 10.63
CA TYR A 162 -13.71 14.47 10.79
C TYR A 162 -13.34 15.21 9.49
N ILE A 163 -13.42 14.52 8.35
CA ILE A 163 -13.14 15.13 7.04
C ILE A 163 -14.15 16.26 6.77
N THR A 164 -15.45 16.06 6.98
CA THR A 164 -16.46 17.12 6.80
C THR A 164 -16.29 18.29 7.77
N GLN A 165 -15.82 18.05 8.99
CA GLN A 165 -15.57 19.11 9.97
C GLN A 165 -14.39 20.01 9.56
N HIS A 166 -13.33 19.42 9.03
CA HIS A 166 -12.14 20.15 8.60
C HIS A 166 -12.22 20.64 7.15
N LEU A 167 -13.11 20.06 6.36
CA LEU A 167 -13.42 20.42 4.97
C LEU A 167 -14.96 20.42 4.80
N PRO A 168 -15.65 21.54 5.07
CA PRO A 168 -17.11 21.63 4.96
C PRO A 168 -17.64 21.39 3.53
N SER A 169 -16.78 21.59 2.52
CA SER A 169 -17.03 21.27 1.12
C SER A 169 -17.07 19.76 0.84
N SER A 170 -16.43 18.95 1.70
CA SER A 170 -16.31 17.51 1.55
C SER A 170 -17.50 16.78 2.21
N LYS A 171 -18.39 16.25 1.37
CA LYS A 171 -19.55 15.43 1.78
C LYS A 171 -19.30 13.93 1.56
N ARG A 172 -18.14 13.43 2.01
CA ARG A 172 -17.76 12.02 1.85
C ARG A 172 -18.48 11.14 2.86
N THR A 173 -18.97 9.99 2.40
CA THR A 173 -19.67 9.01 3.23
C THR A 173 -18.70 8.00 3.85
N ALA A 174 -19.11 7.31 4.92
CA ALA A 174 -18.30 6.27 5.57
C ALA A 174 -17.84 5.17 4.59
N LYS A 175 -18.66 4.83 3.57
CA LYS A 175 -18.32 3.85 2.54
C LYS A 175 -17.21 4.35 1.61
N GLU A 176 -17.27 5.61 1.20
CA GLU A 176 -16.26 6.23 0.33
C GLU A 176 -14.92 6.37 1.07
N VAL A 177 -14.95 6.80 2.33
CA VAL A 177 -13.78 6.89 3.21
C VAL A 177 -13.11 5.52 3.39
N LEU A 178 -13.90 4.47 3.64
CA LEU A 178 -13.38 3.10 3.75
C LEU A 178 -12.72 2.64 2.44
N ALA A 179 -13.37 2.88 1.30
CA ALA A 179 -12.85 2.50 0.00
C ALA A 179 -11.51 3.20 -0.28
N GLN A 180 -11.44 4.51 -0.02
CA GLN A 180 -10.23 5.28 -0.24
C GLN A 180 -9.10 4.93 0.73
N ALA A 181 -9.41 4.71 2.01
CA ALA A 181 -8.41 4.26 2.98
C ALA A 181 -7.81 2.91 2.60
N LYS A 182 -8.62 1.99 2.05
CA LYS A 182 -8.13 0.71 1.51
C LYS A 182 -7.29 0.90 0.25
N ASN A 183 -7.61 1.87 -0.60
CA ASN A 183 -6.81 2.17 -1.78
C ASN A 183 -5.44 2.72 -1.38
N LEU A 184 -5.41 3.73 -0.50
CA LEU A 184 -4.19 4.32 0.03
C LEU A 184 -3.27 3.30 0.72
N GLN A 185 -3.83 2.33 1.45
CA GLN A 185 -3.03 1.25 2.05
C GLN A 185 -2.42 0.31 1.02
N LYS A 186 -3.13 0.02 -0.08
CA LYS A 186 -2.60 -0.78 -1.18
C LYS A 186 -1.51 -0.02 -1.92
N ASP A 187 -1.74 1.25 -2.22
CA ASP A 187 -0.77 2.10 -2.90
C ASP A 187 0.51 2.27 -2.07
N ASP A 188 0.40 2.51 -0.75
CA ASP A 188 1.56 2.55 0.17
C ASP A 188 2.33 1.22 0.21
N THR A 189 1.61 0.10 0.24
CA THR A 189 2.23 -1.24 0.22
C THR A 189 2.94 -1.51 -1.12
N LEU A 190 2.33 -1.12 -2.24
CA LEU A 190 2.89 -1.28 -3.58
C LEU A 190 4.11 -0.38 -3.78
N GLN A 191 4.05 0.87 -3.33
CA GLN A 191 5.17 1.82 -3.41
C GLN A 191 6.34 1.40 -2.51
N ARG A 192 6.07 0.92 -1.30
CA ARG A 192 7.09 0.35 -0.41
C ARG A 192 7.74 -0.90 -0.97
N LYS A 193 6.95 -1.79 -1.58
CA LYS A 193 7.48 -2.99 -2.24
C LYS A 193 8.37 -2.61 -3.42
N ALA A 194 7.94 -1.68 -4.28
CA ALA A 194 8.74 -1.17 -5.39
C ALA A 194 10.04 -0.46 -4.94
N ALA A 195 9.99 0.32 -3.86
CA ALA A 195 11.16 0.95 -3.27
C ALA A 195 12.14 -0.07 -2.66
N ASN A 196 11.62 -1.13 -2.04
CA ASN A 196 12.44 -2.21 -1.47
C ASN A 196 13.05 -3.10 -2.56
N ASP A 197 12.30 -3.42 -3.61
CA ASP A 197 12.78 -4.22 -4.74
C ASP A 197 13.87 -3.47 -5.53
N SER A 198 13.72 -2.15 -5.72
CA SER A 198 14.75 -1.32 -6.36
C SER A 198 15.99 -1.08 -5.48
N ALA A 199 15.83 -1.01 -4.16
CA ALA A 199 16.95 -1.01 -3.22
C ALA A 199 17.71 -2.34 -3.22
N PHE A 200 16.98 -3.47 -3.27
CA PHE A 200 17.54 -4.81 -3.36
C PHE A 200 18.30 -5.04 -4.67
N ASP A 201 17.73 -4.64 -5.81
CA ASP A 201 18.37 -4.77 -7.13
C ASP A 201 19.66 -3.93 -7.22
N ARG A 202 19.67 -2.73 -6.61
CA ARG A 202 20.87 -1.89 -6.51
C ARG A 202 21.95 -2.52 -5.62
N ALA A 203 21.57 -3.16 -4.51
CA ALA A 203 22.51 -3.87 -3.62
C ALA A 203 23.08 -5.15 -4.27
N MET A 204 22.29 -5.85 -5.08
CA MET A 204 22.74 -7.03 -5.83
C MET A 204 23.70 -6.63 -6.96
N LYS A 205 23.42 -5.51 -7.63
CA LYS A 205 24.28 -4.95 -8.69
C LYS A 205 25.62 -4.40 -8.17
N THR A 206 25.67 -3.89 -6.94
CA THR A 206 26.95 -3.50 -6.30
C THR A 206 27.76 -4.72 -5.87
N SER A 207 27.10 -5.81 -5.49
CA SER A 207 27.77 -7.07 -5.12
C SER A 207 28.34 -7.82 -6.34
N ALA A 208 27.76 -7.62 -7.54
CA ALA A 208 28.27 -8.19 -8.79
C ALA A 208 29.45 -7.42 -9.42
N LYS A 209 29.81 -6.22 -8.90
CA LYS A 209 30.88 -5.36 -9.47
C LYS A 209 32.10 -5.18 -8.55
N GLY A 210 32.15 -5.87 -7.41
CA GLY A 210 33.28 -5.84 -6.47
C GLY A 210 34.11 -7.12 -6.50
N SER A 211 34.91 -7.32 -7.55
CA SER A 211 36.01 -8.30 -7.54
C SER A 211 37.10 -7.85 -8.50
N ALA A 212 37.88 -6.86 -8.06
CA ALA A 212 39.27 -6.66 -8.44
C ALA A 212 39.86 -5.54 -7.57
N ALA A 213 40.74 -5.94 -6.63
CA ALA A 213 41.90 -5.21 -6.09
C ALA A 213 42.02 -5.29 -4.55
N ASP A 214 43.04 -6.06 -4.19
CA ASP A 214 44.00 -5.84 -3.11
C ASP A 214 43.61 -6.19 -1.67
N ALA A 215 44.16 -7.32 -1.23
CA ALA A 215 44.26 -7.74 0.16
C ALA A 215 45.65 -7.37 0.68
N SER A 216 45.74 -6.52 1.70
CA SER A 216 46.79 -6.65 2.73
C SER A 216 46.51 -5.88 4.03
N LYS A 217 46.59 -6.65 5.13
CA LYS A 217 46.94 -6.35 6.54
C LYS A 217 45.86 -5.96 7.60
N GLN A 218 45.84 -6.87 8.59
CA GLN A 218 45.89 -6.72 10.06
C GLN A 218 44.60 -6.74 10.91
N ASP A 219 44.58 -7.73 11.81
CA ASP A 219 43.73 -7.91 13.00
C ASP A 219 43.79 -6.71 13.97
N ASP A 220 42.61 -6.18 14.33
CA ASP A 220 42.34 -5.37 15.53
C ASP A 220 40.86 -5.61 15.94
N PRO A 221 40.48 -5.66 17.24
CA PRO A 221 39.25 -6.29 17.68
C PRO A 221 38.02 -5.44 17.37
N SER A 222 36.99 -6.08 16.82
CA SER A 222 35.59 -5.64 16.63
C SER A 222 35.25 -4.25 17.21
N GLN A 223 35.55 -3.19 16.47
CA GLN A 223 34.88 -1.91 16.68
C GLN A 223 33.44 -2.04 16.20
N ARG A 224 32.49 -1.95 17.13
CA ARG A 224 31.07 -1.82 16.80
C ARG A 224 30.91 -0.48 16.06
N TYR A 225 30.82 -0.54 14.74
CA TYR A 225 30.62 0.66 13.92
C TYR A 225 29.29 1.28 14.33
N MET A 226 29.34 2.46 14.98
CA MET A 226 28.14 3.20 15.32
C MET A 226 27.48 3.66 14.02
N SER A 227 26.15 3.51 13.97
CA SER A 227 25.38 3.98 12.82
C SER A 227 25.58 5.49 12.67
N PRO A 228 25.59 6.05 11.45
CA PRO A 228 25.56 7.51 11.25
C PRO A 228 24.45 8.21 12.05
N ALA A 229 23.37 7.50 12.36
CA ALA A 229 22.30 8.00 13.24
C ALA A 229 22.71 8.06 14.73
N GLU A 230 23.52 7.13 15.22
CA GLU A 230 24.03 7.17 16.60
C GLU A 230 25.05 8.32 16.78
N THR A 231 25.87 8.59 15.77
CA THR A 231 26.80 9.73 15.77
C THR A 231 26.06 11.07 15.79
N LEU A 232 24.99 11.22 15.00
CA LEU A 232 24.16 12.44 14.99
C LEU A 232 23.44 12.68 16.33
N VAL A 233 22.96 11.62 16.99
CA VAL A 233 22.34 11.70 18.33
C VAL A 233 23.36 12.21 19.36
N MET A 234 24.62 11.78 19.25
CA MET A 234 25.68 12.17 20.17
C MET A 234 26.18 13.61 19.94
N GLU A 235 26.17 14.10 18.69
CA GLU A 235 26.60 15.48 18.37
C GLU A 235 25.51 16.54 18.55
N THR A 236 24.27 16.25 18.18
CA THR A 236 23.20 17.26 18.11
C THR A 236 22.06 17.05 19.11
N GLY A 237 21.99 15.87 19.75
CA GLY A 237 20.92 15.55 20.70
C GLY A 237 19.52 15.48 20.08
N GLU A 238 19.42 15.51 18.76
CA GLU A 238 18.17 15.43 18.00
C GLU A 238 18.22 14.20 17.12
N ASN A 239 17.24 13.30 17.30
CA ASN A 239 17.14 12.09 16.50
C ASN A 239 16.05 12.26 15.43
N PRO A 240 16.39 12.50 14.14
CA PRO A 240 15.40 12.67 13.08
C PRO A 240 14.71 11.34 12.70
N LEU A 241 15.12 10.21 13.28
CA LEU A 241 14.52 8.92 12.97
C LEU A 241 13.08 8.82 13.49
N PRO A 242 12.19 8.14 12.74
CA PRO A 242 10.84 7.84 13.21
C PRO A 242 10.87 6.99 14.48
N TRP A 243 9.88 7.16 15.35
CA TRP A 243 9.79 6.39 16.59
C TRP A 243 9.51 4.92 16.31
N THR A 244 10.37 4.05 16.82
CA THR A 244 10.18 2.60 16.71
C THR A 244 9.19 2.11 17.76
N ALA A 245 8.58 0.94 17.53
CA ALA A 245 7.63 0.35 18.47
C ALA A 245 8.28 0.04 19.84
N ALA A 246 9.56 -0.33 19.85
CA ALA A 246 10.32 -0.60 21.08
C ALA A 246 10.55 0.69 21.89
N GLU A 247 10.99 1.77 21.24
CA GLU A 247 11.17 3.08 21.88
C GLU A 247 9.85 3.63 22.41
N GLN A 248 8.76 3.52 21.64
CA GLN A 248 7.44 3.97 22.04
C GLN A 248 6.97 3.22 23.30
N LYS A 249 7.17 1.90 23.37
CA LYS A 249 6.80 1.10 24.54
C LYS A 249 7.61 1.52 25.78
N MET A 250 8.91 1.78 25.63
CA MET A 250 9.75 2.26 26.72
C MET A 250 9.34 3.66 27.21
N PHE A 251 8.99 4.56 26.29
CA PHE A 251 8.48 5.89 26.62
C PHE A 251 7.16 5.84 27.38
N GLU A 252 6.21 5.01 26.93
CA GLU A 252 4.94 4.81 27.63
C GLU A 252 5.12 4.15 29.00
N GLN A 253 6.09 3.26 29.16
CA GLN A 253 6.45 2.71 30.46
C GLN A 253 7.05 3.79 31.36
N ALA A 254 8.00 4.59 30.88
CA ALA A 254 8.60 5.69 31.62
C ALA A 254 7.55 6.75 32.04
N LEU A 255 6.56 7.04 31.19
CA LEU A 255 5.44 7.92 31.52
C LEU A 255 4.55 7.39 32.65
N ARG A 256 4.41 6.07 32.79
CA ARG A 256 3.71 5.43 33.91
C ARG A 256 4.55 5.45 35.19
N THR A 257 5.84 5.19 35.07
CA THR A 257 6.80 5.21 36.20
C THR A 257 6.96 6.61 36.78
N TYR A 258 6.95 7.65 35.94
CA TYR A 258 7.11 9.05 36.35
C TYR A 258 5.85 9.86 36.03
N PRO A 259 4.85 9.88 36.92
CA PRO A 259 3.60 10.60 36.73
C PRO A 259 3.78 12.14 36.81
N ALA A 260 2.74 12.87 36.43
CA ALA A 260 2.71 14.34 36.52
C ALA A 260 2.89 14.77 38.00
N GLY A 261 3.80 15.72 38.24
CA GLY A 261 4.20 16.16 39.59
C GLY A 261 5.56 15.63 40.06
N THR A 262 6.16 14.69 39.33
CA THR A 262 7.53 14.23 39.61
C THR A 262 8.54 15.34 39.29
N ALA A 263 9.42 15.68 40.24
CA ALA A 263 10.54 16.58 39.99
C ALA A 263 11.49 15.96 38.95
N GLU A 264 11.94 16.79 37.99
CA GLU A 264 12.82 16.38 36.87
C GLU A 264 12.25 15.21 36.04
N ARG A 265 10.92 15.14 35.95
CA ARG A 265 10.19 14.10 35.22
C ARG A 265 10.78 13.81 33.84
N TRP A 266 11.03 14.85 33.06
CA TRP A 266 11.49 14.71 31.69
C TRP A 266 12.93 14.24 31.58
N ASP A 267 13.78 14.60 32.54
CA ASP A 267 15.16 14.12 32.62
C ASP A 267 15.20 12.63 32.96
N LYS A 268 14.35 12.20 33.89
CA LYS A 268 14.18 10.77 34.24
C LYS A 268 13.61 9.93 33.10
N ILE A 269 12.66 10.49 32.34
CA ILE A 269 12.10 9.82 31.15
C ILE A 269 13.15 9.70 30.04
N ALA A 270 13.91 10.76 29.78
CA ALA A 270 14.99 10.73 28.80
C ALA A 270 16.10 9.74 29.20
N GLY A 271 16.40 9.62 30.51
CA GLY A 271 17.34 8.62 31.01
C GLY A 271 16.93 7.17 30.74
N CYS A 272 15.63 6.89 30.52
CA CYS A 272 15.15 5.56 30.12
C CYS A 272 15.25 5.31 28.61
N LEU A 273 15.63 6.31 27.80
CA LEU A 273 15.65 6.26 26.34
C LEU A 273 17.02 6.73 25.82
N PRO A 274 18.00 5.81 25.67
CA PRO A 274 19.37 6.20 25.29
C PRO A 274 19.46 6.84 23.89
N THR A 275 18.45 6.66 23.04
CA THR A 275 18.40 7.16 21.67
C THR A 275 17.56 8.42 21.50
N ARG A 276 16.95 8.96 22.57
CA ARG A 276 16.02 10.10 22.52
C ARG A 276 16.29 11.11 23.62
N SER A 277 16.27 12.40 23.27
CA SER A 277 16.52 13.46 24.24
C SER A 277 15.27 13.84 25.04
N LYS A 278 15.48 14.65 26.08
CA LYS A 278 14.41 15.31 26.85
C LYS A 278 13.45 16.08 25.94
N LYS A 279 13.97 16.77 24.92
CA LYS A 279 13.21 17.56 23.96
C LYS A 279 12.31 16.68 23.11
N ASP A 280 12.83 15.54 22.63
CA ASP A 280 12.06 14.55 21.87
C ASP A 280 10.90 13.97 22.69
N CYS A 281 11.19 13.62 23.96
CA CYS A 281 10.20 13.10 24.89
C CYS A 281 9.05 14.09 25.14
N MET A 282 9.38 15.38 25.31
CA MET A 282 8.38 16.45 25.50
C MET A 282 7.56 16.71 24.23
N SER A 283 8.20 16.72 23.04
CA SER A 283 7.48 16.89 21.77
C SER A 283 6.49 15.76 21.55
N ARG A 284 6.92 14.51 21.72
CA ARG A 284 6.05 13.34 21.57
C ARG A 284 4.90 13.33 22.57
N PHE A 285 5.14 13.75 23.81
CA PHE A 285 4.05 13.86 24.78
C PHE A 285 2.99 14.89 24.35
N LYS A 286 3.40 16.05 23.83
CA LYS A 286 2.47 17.07 23.32
C LYS A 286 1.66 16.54 22.13
N GLU A 287 2.31 15.86 21.19
CA GLU A 287 1.63 15.22 20.05
C GLU A 287 0.58 14.20 20.53
N LEU A 288 0.93 13.32 21.49
CA LEU A 288 0.01 12.35 22.06
C LEU A 288 -1.16 13.01 22.80
N ALA A 289 -0.90 14.10 23.54
CA ALA A 289 -1.94 14.84 24.26
C ALA A 289 -2.95 15.48 23.30
N GLU A 290 -2.49 16.10 22.21
CA GLU A 290 -3.36 16.66 21.18
C GLU A 290 -4.17 15.57 20.47
N ILE A 291 -3.56 14.42 20.16
CA ILE A 291 -4.26 13.25 19.60
C ILE A 291 -5.37 12.77 20.55
N ILE A 292 -5.10 12.66 21.85
CA ILE A 292 -6.09 12.22 22.85
C ILE A 292 -7.23 13.25 22.98
N LYS A 293 -6.90 14.55 22.98
CA LYS A 293 -7.89 15.63 23.04
C LYS A 293 -8.78 15.63 21.81
N ALA A 294 -8.21 15.50 20.61
CA ALA A 294 -8.96 15.36 19.36
C ALA A 294 -9.86 14.11 19.35
N LYS A 295 -9.35 12.96 19.82
CA LYS A 295 -10.13 11.72 19.98
C LYS A 295 -11.34 11.92 20.89
N LYS A 296 -11.17 12.57 22.04
CA LYS A 296 -12.25 12.84 23.00
C LYS A 296 -13.29 13.81 22.43
N ALA A 297 -12.84 14.89 21.77
CA ALA A 297 -13.74 15.86 21.14
C ALA A 297 -14.57 15.22 20.01
N ALA A 298 -13.94 14.41 19.15
CA ALA A 298 -14.63 13.70 18.08
C ALA A 298 -15.64 12.66 18.62
N ALA A 299 -15.28 11.92 19.67
CA ALA A 299 -16.18 10.98 20.33
C ALA A 299 -17.39 11.69 20.98
N ALA A 300 -17.19 12.83 21.64
CA ALA A 300 -18.26 13.62 22.23
C ALA A 300 -19.22 14.20 21.16
N ALA A 301 -18.68 14.70 20.04
CA ALA A 301 -19.47 15.21 18.93
C ALA A 301 -20.31 14.11 18.24
N ALA A 302 -19.77 12.88 18.15
CA ALA A 302 -20.50 11.74 17.60
C ALA A 302 -21.63 11.26 18.53
N ALA A 303 -21.44 11.30 19.84
CA ALA A 303 -22.46 10.94 20.82
C ALA A 303 -23.63 11.94 20.84
N ALA A 304 -23.35 13.24 20.65
CA ALA A 304 -24.36 14.29 20.60
C ALA A 304 -25.32 14.19 19.38
N LYS A 305 -24.90 13.57 18.28
CA LYS A 305 -25.74 13.35 17.08
C LYS A 305 -26.62 12.10 17.15
N LYS A 306 -26.43 11.25 18.17
CA LYS A 306 -27.25 10.04 18.42
C LYS A 306 -28.37 10.29 19.45
N LYS A 307 -28.41 11.46 20.10
CA LYS A 307 -29.50 11.96 20.95
C LYS A 307 -30.40 12.88 20.14
#